data_AF-A0A965PNG3-F1
#
_entry.id   AF-A0A965PNG3-F1
#
_cell.length_a   1.000
_cell.length_b   1.000
_cell.length_c   1.000
_cell.angle_alpha   90.00
_cell.angle_beta   90.00
_cell.angle_gamma   90.00
#
_symmetry.space_group_name_H-M   'P 1'
#
loop_
_entity.id
_entity.type
_entity.pdbx_description
1 polymer ?
#
loop_
_entity_poly.entity_id
_entity_poly.type
_entity_poly.pdbx_seq_one_letter_code
_entity_poly.pdbx_strand_id
1 'polypeptide(L)'
;MTDLTILDAIADRLQSVNPPAGYQLRKCYATPPEGLPVTPAIVLFPGGDQITVGNGNRTTVLTVTVVIYLLPIPRMDEKYRDLYTWRAWVRTAFDGAVTISGNAVQVAVTGTTLGTDTYADQDY
;
A
#
# COMPACT_ATOMS: atom_id res chain seq x y z
N MET A 1 1.76 15.65 -15.20
CA MET A 1 1.67 14.89 -13.95
C MET A 1 2.14 13.49 -14.26
N THR A 2 3.05 12.95 -13.46
CA THR A 2 3.62 11.61 -13.66
C THR A 2 3.12 10.69 -12.56
N ASP A 3 2.85 9.42 -12.87
CA ASP A 3 2.39 8.42 -11.89
C ASP A 3 3.33 8.31 -10.69
N LEU A 4 4.64 8.55 -10.90
CA LEU A 4 5.64 8.59 -9.84
C LEU A 4 5.30 9.58 -8.72
N THR A 5 4.77 10.77 -9.05
CA THR A 5 4.40 11.79 -8.06
C THR A 5 3.21 11.34 -7.20
N ILE A 6 2.31 10.53 -7.77
CA ILE A 6 1.18 9.95 -7.03
C ILE A 6 1.70 8.86 -6.09
N LEU A 7 2.60 8.00 -6.57
CA LEU A 7 3.22 6.94 -5.77
C LEU A 7 4.04 7.50 -4.60
N ASP A 8 4.86 8.52 -4.84
CA ASP A 8 5.63 9.20 -3.78
C ASP A 8 4.69 9.74 -2.70
N ALA A 9 3.60 10.39 -3.10
CA ALA A 9 2.68 10.99 -2.16
C ALA A 9 1.80 9.96 -1.41
N ILE A 10 1.51 8.80 -2.02
CA ILE A 10 0.92 7.64 -1.31
C ILE A 10 1.91 7.11 -0.26
N ALA A 11 3.19 6.99 -0.63
CA ALA A 11 4.24 6.50 0.28
C ALA A 11 4.45 7.45 1.47
N ASP A 12 4.49 8.76 1.22
CA ASP A 12 4.59 9.80 2.24
C ASP A 12 3.38 9.77 3.17
N ARG A 13 2.17 9.59 2.63
CA ARG A 13 0.95 9.45 3.44
C ARG A 13 1.07 8.27 4.39
N LEU A 14 1.41 7.09 3.90
CA LEU A 14 1.55 5.88 4.72
C LEU A 14 2.65 6.02 5.79
N GLN A 15 3.72 6.76 5.49
CA GLN A 15 4.80 7.05 6.45
C GLN A 15 4.40 8.11 7.50
N SER A 16 3.48 9.01 7.15
CA SER A 16 2.99 10.07 8.05
C SER A 16 1.92 9.59 9.06
N VAL A 17 1.23 8.50 8.75
CA VAL A 17 0.15 7.96 9.59
C VAL A 17 0.75 6.95 10.57
N ASN A 18 0.47 7.13 11.86
CA ASN A 18 0.93 6.20 12.88
C ASN A 18 0.40 4.78 12.60
N PRO A 19 1.28 3.76 12.57
CA PRO A 19 0.87 2.36 12.55
C PRO A 19 0.03 1.97 13.78
N PRO A 20 -0.64 0.81 13.77
CA PRO A 20 -1.35 0.30 14.93
C PRO A 20 -0.44 0.15 16.14
N ALA A 21 -1.01 0.22 17.35
CA ALA A 21 -0.24 0.12 18.58
C ALA A 21 0.57 -1.19 18.63
N GLY A 22 1.88 -1.07 18.91
CA GLY A 22 2.81 -2.21 18.91
C GLY A 22 3.41 -2.55 17.54
N TYR A 23 3.01 -1.85 16.47
CA TYR A 23 3.55 -2.03 15.12
C TYR A 23 4.40 -0.83 14.72
N GLN A 24 5.37 -1.06 13.84
CA GLN A 24 6.19 -0.01 13.26
C GLN A 24 6.38 -0.26 11.77
N LEU A 25 6.00 0.72 10.95
CA LEU A 25 6.41 0.75 9.55
C LEU A 25 7.82 1.34 9.49
N ARG A 26 8.76 0.60 8.91
CA ARG A 26 10.15 1.07 8.77
C ARG A 26 10.33 1.92 7.52
N LYS A 27 9.70 1.51 6.41
CA LYS A 27 9.82 2.18 5.13
C LYS A 27 8.61 1.93 4.24
N CYS A 28 8.23 2.95 3.48
CA CYS A 28 7.37 2.80 2.31
C CYS A 28 8.16 3.22 1.07
N TYR A 29 8.12 2.40 0.02
CA TYR A 29 8.81 2.64 -1.25
C TYR A 29 7.78 2.90 -2.35
N ALA A 30 7.92 4.04 -3.02
CA ALA A 30 7.07 4.41 -4.17
C ALA A 30 7.34 3.55 -5.40
N THR A 31 8.55 3.00 -5.51
CA THR A 31 8.97 2.06 -6.56
C THR A 31 9.67 0.86 -5.92
N PRO A 32 9.65 -0.33 -6.56
CA PRO A 32 10.34 -1.50 -6.03
C PRO A 32 11.84 -1.25 -5.85
N PRO A 33 12.39 -1.43 -4.63
CA PRO A 33 13.82 -1.35 -4.41
C PRO A 33 14.51 -2.64 -4.90
N GLU A 34 15.82 -2.59 -5.18
CA GLU A 34 16.62 -3.77 -5.55
C GLU A 34 16.69 -4.84 -4.44
N GLY A 35 16.37 -4.45 -3.20
CA GLY A 35 16.25 -5.35 -2.06
C GLY A 35 15.43 -4.74 -0.94
N LEU A 36 15.05 -5.55 0.04
CA LEU A 36 14.28 -5.12 1.21
C LEU A 36 15.16 -5.17 2.47
N PRO A 37 16.01 -4.16 2.71
CA PRO A 37 16.94 -4.17 3.84
C PRO A 37 16.26 -3.99 5.19
N VAL A 38 15.01 -3.53 5.21
CA VAL A 38 14.22 -3.29 6.42
C VAL A 38 12.80 -3.82 6.25
N THR A 39 12.28 -4.42 7.30
CA THR A 39 10.89 -4.86 7.44
C THR A 39 10.39 -4.52 8.86
N PRO A 40 9.09 -4.24 9.07
CA PRO A 40 8.01 -4.13 8.09
C PRO A 40 8.19 -3.01 7.07
N ALA A 41 7.97 -3.30 5.79
CA ALA A 41 8.05 -2.32 4.71
C ALA A 41 6.90 -2.47 3.72
N ILE A 42 6.55 -1.36 3.07
CA ILE A 42 5.55 -1.31 2.01
C ILE A 42 6.21 -0.98 0.69
N VAL A 43 5.79 -1.66 -0.37
CA VAL A 43 6.18 -1.35 -1.74
C VAL A 43 4.92 -1.09 -2.57
N LEU A 44 4.94 0.02 -3.31
CA LEU A 44 3.86 0.38 -4.23
C LEU A 44 4.19 -0.11 -5.63
N PHE A 45 3.20 -0.71 -6.28
CA PHE A 45 3.28 -1.14 -7.67
C PHE A 45 2.16 -0.44 -8.45
N PRO A 46 2.49 0.42 -9.42
CA PRO A 46 1.47 0.96 -10.30
C PRO A 46 0.86 -0.19 -11.11
N GLY A 47 -0.47 -0.24 -11.13
CA GLY A 47 -1.26 -1.10 -11.99
C GLY A 47 -1.67 -0.36 -13.26
N GLY A 48 -2.84 -0.73 -13.79
CA GLY A 48 -3.42 -0.04 -14.94
C GLY A 48 -4.01 1.32 -14.60
N ASP A 49 -4.08 2.18 -15.60
CA ASP A 49 -4.76 3.47 -15.57
C ASP A 49 -5.97 3.46 -16.52
N GLN A 50 -7.02 4.19 -16.14
CA GLN A 50 -8.16 4.47 -17.00
C GLN A 50 -8.37 5.97 -17.09
N ILE A 51 -8.38 6.49 -18.32
CA ILE A 51 -8.69 7.90 -18.60
C ILE A 51 -10.10 7.99 -19.17
N THR A 52 -10.91 8.87 -18.61
CA THR A 52 -12.26 9.18 -19.10
C THR A 52 -12.37 10.67 -19.36
N VAL A 53 -12.91 11.04 -20.52
CA VAL A 53 -13.13 12.44 -20.93
C VAL A 53 -14.63 12.68 -21.07
N GLY A 54 -15.17 13.64 -20.34
CA GLY A 54 -16.59 13.97 -20.36
C GLY A 54 -16.89 15.34 -19.78
N ASN A 55 -17.89 16.04 -20.33
CA ASN A 55 -18.33 17.39 -19.90
C ASN A 55 -17.18 18.41 -19.77
N GLY A 56 -16.19 18.36 -20.68
CA GLY A 56 -15.03 19.26 -20.66
C GLY A 56 -13.96 18.91 -19.61
N ASN A 57 -14.15 17.86 -18.81
CA ASN A 57 -13.21 17.40 -17.80
C ASN A 57 -12.53 16.09 -18.23
N ARG A 58 -11.29 15.90 -17.75
CA ARG A 58 -10.54 14.64 -17.88
C ARG A 58 -10.36 14.04 -16.49
N THR A 59 -10.85 12.84 -16.29
CA THR A 59 -10.67 12.04 -15.06
C THR A 59 -9.70 10.91 -15.35
N THR A 60 -8.74 10.69 -14.46
CA THR A 60 -7.80 9.56 -14.53
C THR A 60 -7.94 8.73 -13.26
N VAL A 61 -8.13 7.42 -13.40
CA VAL A 61 -8.15 6.46 -12.29
C VAL A 61 -6.91 5.60 -12.42
N LEU A 62 -5.98 5.74 -11.47
CA LEU A 62 -4.79 4.91 -11.37
C LEU A 62 -5.04 3.82 -10.31
N THR A 63 -4.88 2.56 -10.71
CA THR A 63 -4.88 1.45 -9.75
C THR A 63 -3.47 1.29 -9.19
N VAL A 64 -3.32 1.28 -7.86
CA VAL A 64 -2.03 1.05 -7.20
C VAL A 64 -2.15 -0.17 -6.30
N THR A 65 -1.28 -1.14 -6.50
CA THR A 65 -1.16 -2.30 -5.61
C THR A 65 -0.20 -1.95 -4.48
N VAL A 66 -0.66 -2.14 -3.24
CA VAL A 66 0.13 -1.91 -2.02
C VAL A 66 0.51 -3.27 -1.45
N VAL A 67 1.81 -3.59 -1.44
CA VAL A 67 2.34 -4.86 -0.91
C VAL A 67 3.06 -4.60 0.41
N ILE A 68 2.72 -5.35 1.45
CA ILE A 68 3.33 -5.25 2.78
C ILE A 68 4.24 -6.46 2.98
N TYR A 69 5.50 -6.21 3.28
CA TYR A 69 6.51 -7.20 3.60
C TYR A 69 6.74 -7.24 5.11
N LEU A 70 6.59 -8.42 5.70
CA LEU A 70 6.74 -8.68 7.13
C LEU A 70 7.87 -9.70 7.35
N LEU A 71 8.39 -9.76 8.57
CA LEU A 71 9.25 -10.87 8.99
C LEU A 71 8.44 -12.18 9.05
N PRO A 72 9.09 -13.34 8.86
CA PRO A 72 8.44 -14.63 9.05
C PRO A 72 7.80 -14.75 10.44
N ILE A 73 6.51 -15.10 10.48
CA ILE A 73 5.76 -15.36 11.72
C ILE A 73 5.50 -16.87 11.79
N PRO A 74 5.99 -17.58 12.83
CA PRO A 74 5.93 -19.04 12.88
C PRO A 74 4.51 -19.58 13.14
N ARG A 75 3.67 -18.80 13.84
CA ARG A 75 2.32 -19.20 14.23
C ARG A 75 1.27 -18.62 13.29
N MET A 76 0.38 -19.47 12.78
CA MET A 76 -0.63 -19.04 11.81
C MET A 76 -1.65 -18.07 12.40
N ASP A 77 -2.09 -18.27 13.65
CA ASP A 77 -3.05 -17.38 14.32
C ASP A 77 -2.49 -15.96 14.49
N GLU A 78 -1.22 -15.85 14.86
CA GLU A 78 -0.51 -14.58 14.96
C GLU A 78 -0.30 -13.95 13.57
N LYS A 79 0.09 -14.76 12.57
CA LYS A 79 0.22 -14.30 11.18
C LYS A 79 -1.07 -13.67 10.66
N TYR A 80 -2.21 -14.34 10.78
CA TYR A 80 -3.49 -13.80 10.30
C TYR A 80 -3.87 -12.53 11.07
N ARG A 81 -3.65 -12.48 12.38
CA ARG A 81 -3.93 -11.29 13.20
C ARG A 81 -3.10 -10.09 12.74
N ASP A 82 -1.81 -10.26 12.50
CA ASP A 82 -0.93 -9.21 12.00
C ASP A 82 -1.38 -8.73 10.62
N LEU A 83 -1.68 -9.65 9.71
CA LEU A 83 -2.15 -9.32 8.36
C LEU A 83 -3.46 -8.51 8.38
N TYR A 84 -4.45 -8.93 9.18
CA TYR A 84 -5.70 -8.18 9.31
C TYR A 84 -5.48 -6.80 9.95
N THR A 85 -4.54 -6.69 10.89
CA THR A 85 -4.19 -5.42 11.56
C THR A 85 -3.56 -4.44 10.58
N TRP A 86 -2.55 -4.87 9.82
CA TRP A 86 -1.92 -4.06 8.78
C TRP A 86 -2.91 -3.67 7.68
N ARG A 87 -3.76 -4.60 7.23
CA ARG A 87 -4.80 -4.33 6.23
C ARG A 87 -5.81 -3.28 6.69
N ALA A 88 -6.28 -3.38 7.93
CA ALA A 88 -7.21 -2.41 8.50
C ALA A 88 -6.57 -1.02 8.53
N TRP A 89 -5.31 -0.94 8.94
CA TRP A 89 -4.56 0.31 8.99
C TRP A 89 -4.31 0.96 7.62
N VAL A 90 -3.91 0.19 6.60
CA VAL A 90 -3.74 0.75 5.25
C VAL A 90 -5.06 1.33 4.73
N ARG A 91 -6.19 0.68 5.03
CA ARG A 91 -7.52 1.22 4.66
C ARG A 91 -7.84 2.50 5.38
N THR A 92 -7.63 2.55 6.70
CA THR A 92 -7.93 3.76 7.48
C THR A 92 -7.01 4.93 7.13
N ALA A 93 -5.78 4.66 6.66
CA ALA A 93 -4.88 5.71 6.16
C ALA A 93 -5.45 6.48 4.95
N PHE A 94 -6.37 5.85 4.20
CA PHE A 94 -7.05 6.39 3.03
C PHE A 94 -8.58 6.46 3.19
N ASP A 95 -9.10 6.46 4.42
CA ASP A 95 -10.53 6.61 4.65
C ASP A 95 -10.98 8.07 4.46
N GLY A 96 -12.14 8.25 3.82
CA GLY A 96 -12.68 9.57 3.47
C GLY A 96 -12.01 10.25 2.25
N ALA A 97 -12.22 11.57 2.13
CA ALA A 97 -11.63 12.38 1.06
C ALA A 97 -10.18 12.72 1.40
N VAL A 98 -9.26 11.77 1.18
CA VAL A 98 -7.83 12.02 1.37
C VAL A 98 -7.27 12.75 0.16
N THR A 99 -6.90 14.01 0.37
CA THR A 99 -6.17 14.78 -0.64
C THR A 99 -4.70 14.40 -0.60
N ILE A 100 -4.24 13.69 -1.63
CA ILE A 100 -2.82 13.40 -1.82
C ILE A 100 -2.22 14.54 -2.65
N SER A 101 -1.30 15.29 -2.02
CA SER A 101 -0.53 16.42 -2.59
C SER A 101 -1.31 17.52 -3.33
N GLY A 102 -2.63 17.64 -3.10
CA GLY A 102 -3.50 18.60 -3.79
C GLY A 102 -3.93 18.17 -5.21
N ASN A 103 -3.57 16.96 -5.64
CA ASN A 103 -3.61 16.55 -7.05
C ASN A 103 -4.51 15.34 -7.33
N ALA A 104 -4.80 14.52 -6.31
CA ALA A 104 -5.88 13.55 -6.35
C ALA A 104 -7.04 14.05 -5.48
N VAL A 105 -8.21 14.22 -6.11
CA VAL A 105 -9.42 14.69 -5.43
C VAL A 105 -10.00 13.59 -4.51
N GLN A 106 -9.76 12.32 -4.85
CA GLN A 106 -10.24 11.18 -4.08
C GLN A 106 -9.27 10.01 -4.23
N VAL A 107 -8.91 9.41 -3.09
CA VAL A 107 -8.16 8.16 -3.02
C VAL A 107 -8.97 7.21 -2.16
N ALA A 108 -9.21 6.00 -2.66
CA ALA A 108 -9.99 5.00 -1.95
C ALA A 108 -9.39 3.61 -2.18
N VAL A 109 -9.44 2.78 -1.14
CA VAL A 109 -9.07 1.37 -1.25
C VAL A 109 -10.28 0.58 -1.75
N THR A 110 -10.24 0.14 -3.01
CA THR A 110 -11.36 -0.54 -3.69
C THR A 110 -11.35 -2.07 -3.52
N GLY A 111 -10.21 -2.65 -3.16
CA GLY A 111 -10.05 -4.09 -3.02
C GLY A 111 -8.79 -4.44 -2.22
N THR A 112 -8.74 -5.68 -1.73
CA THR A 112 -7.56 -6.24 -1.04
C THR A 112 -7.55 -7.75 -1.25
N THR A 113 -6.39 -8.29 -1.59
CA THR A 113 -6.17 -9.73 -1.77
C THR A 113 -5.03 -10.15 -0.84
N LEU A 114 -5.14 -11.33 -0.23
CA LEU A 114 -4.01 -11.93 0.48
C LEU A 114 -3.05 -12.49 -0.58
N GLY A 115 -1.78 -12.07 -0.54
CA GLY A 115 -0.76 -12.62 -1.42
C GLY A 115 -0.60 -14.13 -1.21
N THR A 116 -0.09 -14.81 -2.22
CA THR A 116 0.37 -16.19 -2.09
C THR A 116 1.60 -16.17 -1.18
N ASP A 117 1.54 -16.84 -0.03
CA ASP A 117 2.73 -17.12 0.77
C ASP A 117 3.72 -17.85 -0.14
N THR A 118 4.76 -17.17 -0.63
CA THR A 118 5.91 -17.87 -1.22
C THR A 118 6.75 -18.32 -0.03
N TYR A 119 6.42 -19.51 0.49
CA TYR A 119 7.23 -20.19 1.50
C TYR A 119 8.58 -20.50 0.86
N ALA A 120 9.55 -19.60 1.04
CA ALA A 120 10.90 -19.83 0.56
C ALA A 120 11.62 -20.95 1.35
N ASP A 121 11.17 -21.31 2.56
CA ASP A 121 11.86 -22.27 3.43
C ASP A 121 10.91 -23.09 4.31
N GLN A 122 10.14 -24.02 3.73
CA GLN A 122 9.65 -25.17 4.51
C GLN A 122 9.88 -26.46 3.71
N ASP A 123 11.04 -27.07 3.95
CA ASP A 123 11.21 -28.50 3.72
C ASP A 123 10.21 -29.24 4.62
N TYR A 124 9.34 -30.04 3.99
CA TYR A 124 8.46 -30.99 4.66
C TYR A 124 9.23 -32.26 5.03
#